data_AF-A0A8K0CT40-F1
#
_entry.id   AF-A0A8K0CT40-F1
#
_cell.length_a   1.000
_cell.length_b   1.000
_cell.length_c   1.000
_cell.angle_alpha   90.00
_cell.angle_beta   90.00
_cell.angle_gamma   90.00
#
_symmetry.space_group_name_H-M   'P 1'
#
loop_
_entity.id
_entity.type
_entity.pdbx_description
1 polymer ?
#
loop_
_entity_poly.entity_id
_entity_poly.type
_entity_poly.pdbx_seq_one_letter_code
_entity_poly.pdbx_strand_id
1 'polypeptide(L)'
;KSKKIRDRQESCESRSKMTAFLPARQLWSWSGKGYRRPRAKGRSRKQFFKAIQRGKESITVGDSAVFLSTGRPDRPYIGRIEAMWESCGKMVVKVKWFYHPEETTGCPTLKFP
;
A
#
# COMPACT_ATOMS: atom_id res chain seq x y z
N LYS A 1 22.59 41.35 -5.16
CA LYS A 1 21.89 40.98 -3.91
C LYS A 1 21.28 39.59 -4.11
N SER A 2 21.80 38.60 -3.37
CA SER A 2 21.58 37.16 -3.61
C SER A 2 20.13 36.73 -3.37
N LYS A 3 19.54 35.95 -4.28
CA LYS A 3 18.19 35.38 -4.14
C LYS A 3 18.28 34.22 -3.12
N LYS A 4 17.62 34.39 -1.97
CA LYS A 4 17.51 33.38 -0.91
C LYS A 4 16.76 32.16 -1.46
N ILE A 5 17.48 31.10 -1.81
CA ILE A 5 16.91 29.78 -2.10
C ILE A 5 16.29 29.30 -0.79
N ARG A 6 14.96 29.29 -0.71
CA ARG A 6 14.23 28.60 0.36
C ARG A 6 14.47 27.12 0.14
N ASP A 7 15.36 26.55 0.94
CA ASP A 7 15.53 25.11 1.07
C ASP A 7 14.20 24.53 1.55
N ARG A 8 13.45 23.95 0.61
CA ARG A 8 12.13 23.38 0.88
C ARG A 8 12.40 22.00 1.45
N GLN A 9 12.60 21.97 2.76
CA GLN A 9 12.82 20.77 3.57
C GLN A 9 11.90 19.64 3.08
N GLU A 10 12.47 18.59 2.51
CA GLU A 10 11.76 17.39 2.05
C GLU A 10 11.22 16.67 3.30
N SER A 11 10.00 17.02 3.71
CA SER A 11 9.36 16.52 4.93
C SER A 11 8.85 15.08 4.82
N CYS A 12 9.42 14.26 3.93
CA CYS A 12 8.88 12.95 3.63
C CYS A 12 9.71 11.76 4.14
N GLU A 13 10.22 11.91 5.36
CA GLU A 13 10.55 10.78 6.23
C GLU A 13 9.34 10.49 7.14
N SER A 14 8.23 10.01 6.56
CA SER A 14 7.17 9.43 7.39
C SER A 14 7.06 7.95 7.05
N ARG A 15 8.03 7.23 7.64
CA ARG A 15 7.97 5.78 7.82
C ARG A 15 6.60 5.46 8.44
N SER A 16 5.87 4.49 7.89
CA SER A 16 4.56 4.12 8.46
C SER A 16 4.74 3.70 9.92
N LYS A 17 3.88 4.19 10.83
CA LYS A 17 3.96 3.88 12.27
C LYS A 17 4.05 2.37 12.54
N MET A 18 3.39 1.57 11.71
CA MET A 18 3.40 0.11 11.80
C MET A 18 4.77 -0.51 11.46
N THR A 19 5.55 0.11 10.57
CA THR A 19 6.88 -0.41 10.16
C THR A 19 7.92 -0.35 11.27
N ALA A 20 7.71 0.45 12.32
CA ALA A 20 8.59 0.48 13.49
C ALA A 20 8.48 -0.81 14.32
N PHE A 21 7.36 -1.54 14.20
CA PHE A 21 7.05 -2.73 15.00
C PHE A 21 7.19 -4.04 14.23
N LEU A 22 7.51 -3.98 12.93
CA LEU A 22 7.71 -5.18 12.11
C LEU A 22 9.20 -5.53 12.07
N PRO A 23 9.59 -6.81 12.28
CA PRO A 23 10.96 -7.26 12.03
C PRO A 23 11.41 -6.89 10.61
N ALA A 24 12.70 -6.59 10.40
CA ALA A 24 13.21 -6.18 9.09
C ALA A 24 12.87 -7.19 7.96
N ARG A 25 12.77 -8.49 8.29
CA ARG A 25 12.35 -9.55 7.37
C ARG A 25 10.89 -9.43 6.88
N GLN A 26 10.06 -8.63 7.54
CA GLN A 26 8.66 -8.40 7.18
C GLN A 26 8.45 -7.17 6.28
N LEU A 27 9.53 -6.44 5.96
CA LEU A 27 9.46 -5.26 5.10
C LEU A 27 9.35 -5.67 3.63
N TRP A 28 8.37 -5.09 2.94
CA TRP A 28 8.20 -5.22 1.49
C TRP A 28 9.11 -4.26 0.76
N SER A 29 9.68 -4.68 -0.37
CA SER A 29 10.41 -3.83 -1.31
C SER A 29 9.75 -3.85 -2.68
N TRP A 30 9.96 -2.81 -3.49
CA TRP A 30 9.56 -2.82 -4.89
C TRP A 30 10.28 -3.93 -5.66
N SER A 31 9.59 -4.56 -6.60
CA SER A 31 10.17 -5.51 -7.54
C SER A 31 9.89 -5.07 -8.97
N GLY A 32 10.93 -5.11 -9.80
CA GLY A 32 10.91 -4.72 -11.21
C GLY A 32 11.04 -3.22 -11.47
N LYS A 33 10.96 -2.85 -12.76
CA LYS A 33 11.15 -1.48 -13.23
C LYS A 33 9.92 -0.63 -12.94
N GLY A 34 10.10 0.43 -12.16
CA GLY A 34 9.04 1.41 -11.93
C GLY A 34 8.71 2.19 -13.21
N TYR A 35 7.45 2.58 -13.37
CA TYR A 35 6.97 3.38 -14.51
C TYR A 35 6.20 4.62 -14.03
N ARG A 36 6.13 5.65 -14.88
CA ARG A 36 5.32 6.85 -14.63
C ARG A 36 4.13 6.87 -15.57
N ARG A 37 2.97 7.27 -15.06
CA ARG A 37 1.78 7.43 -15.90
C ARG A 37 1.86 8.76 -16.65
N PRO A 38 1.64 8.80 -17.98
CA PRO A 38 1.79 10.02 -18.80
C PRO A 38 0.91 11.21 -18.38
N ARG A 39 -0.21 10.95 -17.70
CA ARG A 39 -1.25 11.96 -17.39
C ARG A 39 -1.07 12.70 -16.06
N ALA A 40 -0.01 12.45 -15.30
CA ALA A 40 0.16 13.06 -13.97
C ALA A 40 0.76 14.48 -14.05
N LYS A 41 0.00 15.48 -14.53
CA LYS A 41 0.34 16.90 -14.34
C LYS A 41 0.02 17.33 -12.90
N GLY A 42 0.99 17.95 -12.21
CA GLY A 42 0.73 18.80 -11.03
C GLY A 42 0.52 18.14 -9.66
N ARG A 43 0.51 16.80 -9.54
CA ARG A 43 0.55 16.09 -8.24
C ARG A 43 1.85 15.31 -8.12
N SER A 44 2.38 15.25 -6.90
CA SER A 44 3.64 14.59 -6.50
C SER A 44 4.07 13.46 -7.43
N ARG A 45 5.37 13.44 -7.82
CA ARG A 45 5.94 12.49 -8.78
C ARG A 45 5.72 11.05 -8.27
N LYS A 46 4.66 10.39 -8.73
CA LYS A 46 4.34 9.00 -8.38
C LYS A 46 5.11 8.06 -9.29
N GLN A 47 5.87 7.14 -8.68
CA GLN A 47 6.54 6.06 -9.40
C GLN A 47 5.71 4.79 -9.20
N PHE A 48 5.06 4.29 -10.24
CA PHE A 48 4.23 3.09 -10.16
C PHE A 48 5.08 1.82 -10.32
N PHE A 49 4.67 0.75 -9.64
CA PHE A 49 5.30 -0.56 -9.72
C PHE A 49 4.24 -1.62 -10.00
N LYS A 50 4.69 -2.75 -10.54
CA LYS A 50 3.82 -3.89 -10.84
C LYS A 50 3.91 -5.00 -9.79
N ALA A 51 4.96 -5.01 -8.98
CA ALA A 51 5.19 -6.05 -7.99
C ALA A 51 5.92 -5.51 -6.75
N ILE A 52 5.71 -6.20 -5.63
CA ILE A 52 6.47 -6.09 -4.39
C ILE A 52 7.02 -7.46 -4.02
N GLN A 53 8.15 -7.49 -3.34
CA GLN A 53 8.81 -8.72 -2.92
C GLN A 53 9.21 -8.64 -1.44
N ARG A 54 9.18 -9.80 -0.79
CA ARG A 54 9.66 -10.01 0.56
C ARG A 54 10.34 -11.38 0.64
N GLY A 55 11.67 -11.40 0.66
CA GLY A 55 12.41 -12.65 0.60
C GLY A 55 12.04 -13.47 -0.64
N LYS A 56 11.39 -14.62 -0.44
CA LYS A 56 10.91 -15.50 -1.52
C LYS A 56 9.48 -15.20 -1.99
N GLU A 57 8.73 -14.38 -1.26
CA GLU A 57 7.35 -14.04 -1.58
C GLU A 57 7.31 -12.85 -2.55
N SER A 58 6.50 -12.95 -3.59
CA SER A 58 6.26 -11.87 -4.55
C SER A 58 4.76 -11.68 -4.72
N ILE A 59 4.31 -10.43 -4.73
CA ILE A 59 2.91 -10.06 -4.94
C ILE A 59 2.87 -9.06 -6.08
N THR A 60 2.00 -9.32 -7.06
CA THR A 60 1.82 -8.51 -8.26
C THR A 60 0.48 -7.75 -8.25
N VAL A 61 0.36 -6.73 -9.10
CA VAL A 61 -0.93 -6.05 -9.31
C VAL A 61 -1.92 -7.05 -9.89
N GLY A 62 -3.07 -7.21 -9.23
CA GLY A 62 -4.08 -8.22 -9.56
C GLY A 62 -4.20 -9.31 -8.49
N ASP A 63 -3.15 -9.53 -7.71
CA ASP A 63 -3.17 -10.52 -6.63
C ASP A 63 -3.99 -10.03 -5.43
N SER A 64 -4.47 -11.00 -4.66
CA SER A 64 -5.19 -10.77 -3.41
C SER A 64 -4.28 -11.01 -2.22
N ALA A 65 -4.37 -10.13 -1.23
CA ALA A 65 -3.57 -10.18 -0.02
C ALA A 65 -4.42 -9.95 1.23
N VAL A 66 -3.97 -10.52 2.34
CA VAL A 66 -4.49 -10.25 3.67
C VAL A 66 -3.68 -9.12 4.30
N PHE A 67 -4.36 -8.08 4.75
CA PHE A 67 -3.76 -6.90 5.35
C PHE A 67 -3.82 -6.96 6.86
N LEU A 68 -2.73 -6.53 7.50
CA LEU A 68 -2.67 -6.41 8.96
C LEU A 68 -3.61 -5.29 9.41
N SER A 69 -4.54 -5.63 10.30
CA SER A 69 -5.41 -4.69 11.01
C SER A 69 -5.00 -4.64 12.48
N THR A 70 -4.91 -3.45 13.07
CA THR A 70 -4.66 -3.29 14.51
C THR A 70 -5.95 -3.23 15.33
N GLY A 71 -7.10 -3.53 14.73
CA GLY A 71 -8.42 -3.28 15.34
C GLY A 71 -9.25 -4.53 15.63
N ARG A 72 -9.08 -5.62 14.86
CA ARG A 72 -9.87 -6.86 14.99
C ARG A 72 -9.05 -8.08 14.56
N PRO A 73 -8.71 -9.01 15.48
CA PRO A 73 -7.95 -10.21 15.15
C PRO A 73 -8.81 -11.30 14.47
N ASP A 74 -10.13 -11.26 14.67
CA ASP A 74 -11.10 -12.24 14.15
C ASP A 74 -11.51 -11.99 12.69
N ARG A 75 -11.30 -10.77 12.19
CA ARG A 75 -11.74 -10.33 10.86
C ARG A 75 -10.58 -9.66 10.11
N PRO A 76 -9.72 -10.43 9.45
CA PRO A 76 -8.63 -9.87 8.68
C PRO A 76 -9.17 -9.13 7.45
N TYR A 77 -8.56 -7.99 7.10
CA TYR A 77 -8.95 -7.28 5.89
C TYR A 77 -8.35 -7.95 4.66
N ILE A 78 -9.20 -8.44 3.76
CA ILE A 78 -8.79 -9.11 2.52
C ILE A 78 -9.05 -8.17 1.35
N GLY A 79 -8.09 -8.01 0.45
CA GLY A 79 -8.28 -7.14 -0.70
C GLY A 79 -7.42 -7.50 -1.90
N ARG A 80 -7.90 -7.14 -3.09
CA ARG A 80 -7.16 -7.24 -4.35
C ARG A 80 -6.35 -5.97 -4.59
N ILE A 81 -5.09 -6.13 -4.97
CA ILE A 81 -4.22 -4.99 -5.29
C ILE A 81 -4.55 -4.49 -6.70
N GLU A 82 -5.04 -3.25 -6.80
CA GLU A 82 -5.35 -2.62 -8.09
C GLU A 82 -4.18 -1.81 -8.65
N ALA A 83 -3.40 -1.18 -7.77
CA ALA A 83 -2.23 -0.41 -8.16
C ALA A 83 -1.32 -0.20 -6.96
N MET A 84 -0.03 -0.02 -7.22
CA MET A 84 0.95 0.32 -6.19
C MET A 84 1.92 1.36 -6.73
N TRP A 85 2.33 2.29 -5.88
CA TRP A 85 3.27 3.35 -6.24
C TRP A 85 4.03 3.89 -5.06
N GLU A 86 5.18 4.48 -5.36
CA GLU A 86 5.95 5.30 -4.44
C GLU A 86 5.58 6.77 -4.60
N SER A 87 5.42 7.47 -3.48
CA SER A 87 5.24 8.92 -3.47
C SER A 87 5.95 9.52 -2.27
N CYS A 88 6.95 10.38 -2.52
CA CYS A 88 7.76 11.05 -1.49
C CYS A 88 8.33 10.02 -0.48
N GLY A 89 9.09 9.03 -0.96
CA GLY A 89 9.72 7.99 -0.14
C GLY A 89 8.78 6.99 0.53
N LYS A 90 7.46 7.09 0.31
CA LYS A 90 6.46 6.16 0.89
C LYS A 90 5.93 5.18 -0.12
N MET A 91 5.81 3.92 0.30
CA MET A 91 5.10 2.88 -0.44
C MET A 91 3.60 3.00 -0.22
N VAL A 92 2.83 3.04 -1.30
CA VAL A 92 1.37 3.16 -1.27
C VAL A 92 0.76 2.08 -2.16
N VAL A 93 -0.29 1.44 -1.67
CA VAL A 93 -1.06 0.44 -2.40
C VAL A 93 -2.52 0.87 -2.44
N LYS A 94 -3.13 0.82 -3.62
CA LYS A 94 -4.58 0.93 -3.83
C LYS A 94 -5.15 -0.48 -3.86
N VAL A 95 -6.13 -0.70 -2.99
CA VAL A 95 -6.73 -2.01 -2.74
C VAL A 95 -8.22 -1.94 -3.00
N LYS A 96 -8.77 -2.97 -3.66
CA LYS A 96 -10.20 -3.24 -3.72
C LYS A 96 -10.53 -4.26 -2.63
N TRP A 97 -11.25 -3.83 -1.61
CA TRP A 97 -11.57 -4.65 -0.45
C TRP A 97 -12.63 -5.69 -0.76
N PHE A 98 -12.43 -6.89 -0.24
CA PHE A 98 -13.48 -7.88 -0.03
C PHE A 98 -14.02 -7.68 1.39
N TYR A 99 -15.31 -7.96 1.56
CA TYR A 99 -15.98 -7.89 2.85
C TYR A 99 -16.47 -9.28 3.21
N HIS A 100 -16.35 -9.62 4.49
CA HIS A 100 -17.07 -10.77 5.02
C HIS A 100 -18.58 -10.45 5.01
N PRO A 101 -19.46 -11.44 4.78
CA PRO A 101 -20.91 -11.22 4.76
C PRO A 101 -21.39 -10.53 6.05
N GLU A 102 -20.81 -10.94 7.18
CA GLU A 102 -20.94 -10.36 8.53
C GLU A 102 -20.66 -8.84 8.63
N GLU A 103 -20.00 -8.24 7.65
CA GLU A 103 -19.65 -6.81 7.61
C GLU A 103 -20.66 -6.00 6.77
N THR A 104 -21.63 -6.68 6.13
CA THR A 104 -22.66 -6.05 5.32
C THR A 104 -23.99 -5.92 6.08
N THR A 105 -24.61 -4.75 6.01
CA THR A 105 -25.99 -4.54 6.50
C THR A 105 -26.97 -5.36 5.67
N GLY A 106 -27.75 -6.24 6.32
CA GLY A 106 -28.73 -7.10 5.66
C GLY A 106 -28.34 -8.57 5.54
N CYS A 107 -27.40 -9.05 6.35
CA CYS A 107 -26.95 -10.45 6.40
C CYS A 107 -28.12 -11.45 6.28
N PRO A 108 -28.22 -12.23 5.19
CA PRO A 108 -28.94 -13.50 5.26
C PRO A 108 -28.11 -14.40 6.16
N THR A 109 -28.76 -15.11 7.08
CA THR A 109 -28.12 -16.16 7.88
C THR A 109 -27.54 -17.22 6.94
N LEU A 110 -26.27 -17.09 6.58
CA LEU A 110 -25.60 -18.04 5.70
C LEU A 110 -25.30 -19.29 6.53
N LYS A 111 -26.11 -20.34 6.33
CA LYS A 111 -25.76 -21.67 6.80
C LYS A 111 -24.64 -22.22 5.93
N PHE A 112 -23.44 -22.28 6.49
CA PHE A 112 -22.36 -23.08 5.92
C PHE A 112 -22.75 -24.57 6.01
N PRO A 113 -22.44 -25.39 5.00
CA PRO A 113 -22.64 -26.85 5.06
C PRO A 113 -21.74 -27.50 6.12
#